data_AF-G0RUK8-F1
#
_entry.id   AF-G0RUK8-F1
#
_cell.length_a   1.000
_cell.length_b   1.000
_cell.length_c   1.000
_cell.angle_alpha   90.00
_cell.angle_beta   90.00
_cell.angle_gamma   90.00
#
_symmetry.space_group_name_H-M   'P 1'
#
loop_
_entity.id
_entity.type
_entity.pdbx_description
1 polymer ?
#
loop_
_entity_poly.entity_id
_entity_poly.type
_entity_poly.pdbx_seq_one_letter_code
_entity_poly.pdbx_strand_id
1 'polypeptide(L)'
;PFTLNSEELELLSHYITHTSRSIPFDTDELYALHVGIPNLAFGSRPVMGSMLALSAVCKCYDIVRHSHAPLERLEEIKGLFVLADRHHRTSLHQIQAAIYDDHFDTVLANAPLMVLYALAGHCVRVSLAQKAKRSGKSLSNEMFPLQSQWITSIRAAYVAYVGVHNSSSPTSDFDDGVPTSPCTVKDDSPSHMAALSGGSLYPPEDGPSEGTRRLLLPIVSATYGTAMEKLTERARTVWLEEAGSNTHAGDSSNPELQACLASLKLLDELFTTIFSDTQPNHELSPPASSTSGLQLNGLDKASPWLRRYMARVTSATPSKLWRRTIMAFLNRVPLEYLQLVQSALDHMPVATTQSDPSCFDKAIKLGAAQQLAMNIFSHWLVLVMLLDGVWWIGSIGQWELGRILSFTEAQCWTLEPTETGGTWWPESMYAVQKAIAEPVE
;
A
#
# COMPACT_ATOMS: atom_id res chain seq x y z
N PRO A 1 10.82 22.93 22.83
CA PRO A 1 9.50 23.21 22.23
C PRO A 1 9.64 23.70 20.79
N PHE A 2 9.19 22.89 19.83
CA PHE A 2 9.10 23.32 18.43
C PHE A 2 7.82 24.15 18.24
N THR A 3 7.92 25.27 17.54
CA THR A 3 6.82 26.19 17.29
C THR A 3 6.25 25.96 15.90
N LEU A 4 4.98 25.58 15.83
CA LEU A 4 4.22 25.45 14.59
C LEU A 4 3.89 26.83 14.04
N ASN A 5 3.99 27.01 12.72
CA ASN A 5 3.49 28.21 12.04
C ASN A 5 1.96 28.14 11.84
N SER A 6 1.35 29.20 11.29
CA SER A 6 -0.11 29.28 11.11
C SER A 6 -0.68 28.17 10.22
N GLU A 7 0.01 27.82 9.13
CA GLU A 7 -0.44 26.77 8.21
C GLU A 7 -0.33 25.39 8.87
N GLU A 8 0.75 25.15 9.60
CA GLU A 8 0.96 23.91 10.35
C GLU A 8 -0.06 23.75 11.49
N LEU A 9 -0.45 24.84 12.15
CA LEU A 9 -1.53 24.83 13.16
C LEU A 9 -2.89 24.50 12.54
N GLU A 10 -3.18 25.03 11.35
CA GLU A 10 -4.40 24.68 10.62
C GLU A 10 -4.41 23.19 10.25
N LEU A 11 -3.29 22.66 9.75
CA LEU A 11 -3.15 21.24 9.44
C LEU A 11 -3.26 20.35 10.67
N LEU A 12 -2.71 20.77 11.82
CA LEU A 12 -2.87 20.06 13.08
C LEU A 12 -4.33 20.03 13.52
N SER A 13 -5.02 21.17 13.44
CA SER A 13 -6.46 21.28 13.72
C SER A 13 -7.27 20.35 12.81
N HIS A 14 -6.97 20.37 11.51
CA HIS A 14 -7.58 19.48 10.52
C HIS A 14 -7.32 18.00 10.84
N TYR A 15 -6.12 17.65 11.29
CA TYR A 15 -5.79 16.27 11.68
C TYR A 15 -6.65 15.80 12.84
N ILE A 16 -6.70 16.59 13.91
CA ILE A 16 -7.41 16.25 15.14
C ILE A 16 -8.92 16.17 14.87
N THR A 17 -9.48 17.10 14.12
CA THR A 17 -10.94 17.20 13.92
C THR A 17 -11.46 16.29 12.81
N HIS A 18 -10.64 15.96 11.80
CA HIS A 18 -11.08 15.25 10.60
C HIS A 18 -10.20 14.04 10.27
N THR A 19 -8.93 14.25 9.90
CA THR A 19 -8.06 13.18 9.34
C THR A 19 -7.96 11.94 10.24
N SER A 20 -7.80 12.15 11.55
CA SER A 20 -7.68 11.05 12.54
C SER A 20 -8.95 10.23 12.72
N ARG A 21 -10.10 10.75 12.26
CA ARG A 21 -11.43 10.13 12.39
C ARG A 21 -11.91 9.47 11.11
N SER A 22 -11.35 9.82 9.96
CA SER A 22 -11.76 9.32 8.63
C SER A 22 -11.05 8.03 8.18
N ILE A 23 -10.05 7.56 8.95
CA ILE A 23 -9.24 6.38 8.62
C ILE A 23 -9.57 5.14 9.48
N PRO A 24 -9.81 5.26 10.81
CA PRO A 24 -10.05 4.12 11.67
C PRO A 24 -11.19 3.21 11.21
N PHE A 25 -11.00 1.90 11.37
CA PHE A 25 -12.09 0.93 11.25
C PHE A 25 -12.83 0.71 12.58
N ASP A 26 -12.11 0.68 13.70
CA ASP A 26 -12.65 0.40 15.03
C ASP A 26 -12.12 1.36 16.10
N THR A 27 -12.52 1.12 17.35
CA THR A 27 -12.16 1.96 18.50
C THR A 27 -10.68 1.94 18.85
N ASP A 28 -9.99 0.82 18.59
CA ASP A 28 -8.54 0.71 18.86
C ASP A 28 -7.74 1.54 17.86
N GLU A 29 -8.11 1.47 16.57
CA GLU A 29 -7.54 2.32 15.54
C GLU A 29 -7.88 3.79 15.76
N LEU A 30 -9.11 4.08 16.21
CA LEU A 30 -9.52 5.43 16.55
C LEU A 30 -8.65 5.96 17.69
N TYR A 31 -8.45 5.17 18.75
CA TYR A 31 -7.55 5.55 19.83
C TYR A 31 -6.14 5.83 19.32
N ALA A 32 -5.58 4.93 18.52
CA ALA A 32 -4.23 5.07 17.98
C ALA A 32 -4.07 6.36 17.16
N LEU A 33 -4.97 6.62 16.21
CA LEU A 33 -4.89 7.76 15.30
C LEU A 33 -5.35 9.09 15.92
N HIS A 34 -6.35 9.07 16.81
CA HIS A 34 -6.96 10.28 17.37
C HIS A 34 -6.36 10.71 18.71
N VAL A 35 -5.76 9.79 19.48
CA VAL A 35 -5.21 10.06 20.81
C VAL A 35 -3.72 9.69 20.90
N GLY A 36 -3.38 8.44 20.61
CA GLY A 36 -2.02 7.91 20.79
C GLY A 36 -0.97 8.66 19.98
N ILE A 37 -1.14 8.69 18.66
CA ILE A 37 -0.21 9.34 17.72
C ILE A 37 -0.11 10.86 17.97
N PRO A 38 -1.21 11.63 18.14
CA PRO A 38 -1.11 13.04 18.49
C PRO A 38 -0.32 13.31 19.78
N ASN A 39 -0.52 12.51 20.82
CA ASN A 39 0.23 12.66 22.07
C ASN A 39 1.73 12.39 21.86
N LEU A 40 2.08 11.37 21.07
CA LEU A 40 3.48 11.11 20.69
C LEU A 40 4.07 12.26 19.87
N ALA A 41 3.30 12.84 18.95
CA ALA A 41 3.76 13.91 18.07
C ALA A 41 4.14 15.20 18.80
N PHE A 42 3.48 15.54 19.90
CA PHE A 42 3.89 16.69 20.71
C PHE A 42 5.29 16.54 21.31
N GLY A 43 5.75 15.30 21.52
CA GLY A 43 7.10 14.97 21.97
C GLY A 43 8.08 14.61 20.84
N SER A 44 7.59 14.33 19.64
CA SER A 44 8.39 13.80 18.52
C SER A 44 8.18 14.59 17.24
N ARG A 45 9.20 15.37 16.87
CA ARG A 45 9.22 16.18 15.63
C ARG A 45 8.97 15.36 14.35
N PRO A 46 9.59 14.18 14.14
CA PRO A 46 9.30 13.39 12.94
C PRO A 46 7.85 12.89 12.90
N VAL A 47 7.27 12.47 14.03
CA VAL A 47 5.86 12.03 14.08
C VAL A 47 4.93 13.21 13.78
N MET A 48 5.19 14.39 14.35
CA MET A 48 4.46 15.62 14.01
C MET A 48 4.57 15.93 12.52
N GLY A 49 5.76 15.83 11.93
CA GLY A 49 5.95 16.02 10.49
C GLY A 49 5.07 15.08 9.67
N SER A 50 5.06 13.79 9.95
CA SER A 50 4.22 12.83 9.21
C SER A 50 2.73 13.03 9.42
N MET A 51 2.30 13.45 10.61
CA MET A 51 0.91 13.84 10.86
C MET A 51 0.49 15.03 10.00
N LEU A 52 1.32 16.08 9.95
CA LEU A 52 1.06 17.28 9.14
C LEU A 52 1.05 16.94 7.65
N ALA A 53 1.98 16.10 7.18
CA ALA A 53 2.02 15.65 5.80
C ALA A 53 0.74 14.89 5.40
N LEU A 54 0.30 13.94 6.23
CA LEU A 54 -0.95 13.21 6.01
C LEU A 54 -2.16 14.15 6.05
N SER A 55 -2.20 15.11 6.98
CA SER A 55 -3.29 16.07 7.09
C SER A 55 -3.39 16.98 5.87
N ALA A 56 -2.25 17.46 5.35
CA ALA A 56 -2.22 18.29 4.14
C ALA A 56 -2.78 17.55 2.93
N VAL A 57 -2.41 16.28 2.76
CA VAL A 57 -2.94 15.44 1.68
C VAL A 57 -4.41 15.12 1.87
N CYS A 58 -4.86 14.86 3.10
CA CYS A 58 -6.28 14.67 3.42
C CYS A 58 -7.08 15.93 3.05
N LYS A 59 -6.57 17.13 3.37
CA LYS A 59 -7.18 18.39 2.96
C LYS A 59 -7.21 18.55 1.44
N CYS A 60 -6.16 18.15 0.72
CA CYS A 60 -6.20 18.09 -0.75
C CYS A 60 -7.32 17.17 -1.25
N TYR A 61 -7.46 15.99 -0.65
CA TYR A 61 -8.52 15.05 -0.98
C TYR A 61 -9.92 15.67 -0.77
N ASP A 62 -10.13 16.35 0.35
CA ASP A 62 -11.40 17.02 0.64
C ASP A 62 -11.71 18.11 -0.39
N ILE A 63 -10.71 18.89 -0.83
CA ILE A 63 -10.88 19.87 -1.91
C ILE A 63 -11.27 19.15 -3.21
N VAL A 64 -10.59 18.06 -3.56
CA VAL A 64 -10.84 17.31 -4.80
C VAL A 64 -12.23 16.65 -4.79
N ARG A 65 -12.67 16.11 -3.65
CA ARG A 65 -13.95 15.40 -3.51
C ARG A 65 -15.14 16.33 -3.37
N HIS A 66 -15.03 17.38 -2.55
CA HIS A 66 -16.18 18.19 -2.13
C HIS A 66 -16.27 19.56 -2.81
N SER A 67 -15.20 20.06 -3.44
CA SER A 67 -15.29 21.31 -4.20
C SER A 67 -16.09 21.12 -5.49
N HIS A 68 -16.95 22.10 -5.82
CA HIS A 68 -17.64 22.15 -7.12
C HIS A 68 -16.66 22.35 -8.29
N ALA A 69 -15.54 23.04 -8.06
CA ALA A 69 -14.53 23.34 -9.07
C ALA A 69 -13.11 23.06 -8.54
N PRO A 70 -12.73 21.78 -8.35
CA PRO A 70 -11.44 21.43 -7.75
C PRO A 70 -10.24 21.89 -8.61
N LEU A 71 -10.43 21.96 -9.94
CA LEU A 71 -9.39 22.42 -10.87
C LEU A 71 -9.13 23.94 -10.81
N GLU A 72 -10.01 24.72 -10.16
CA GLU A 72 -9.78 26.15 -9.91
C GLU A 72 -8.94 26.38 -8.65
N ARG A 73 -8.89 25.39 -7.76
CA ARG A 73 -8.12 25.41 -6.51
C ARG A 73 -6.75 24.72 -6.65
N LEU A 74 -6.24 24.56 -7.87
CA LEU A 74 -4.97 23.87 -8.13
C LEU A 74 -3.80 24.50 -7.39
N GLU A 75 -3.73 25.84 -7.28
CA GLU A 75 -2.63 26.50 -6.56
C GLU A 75 -2.65 26.21 -5.06
N GLU A 76 -3.83 26.12 -4.45
CA GLU A 76 -3.98 25.72 -3.05
C GLU A 76 -3.57 24.26 -2.84
N ILE A 77 -4.02 23.37 -3.72
CA ILE A 77 -3.66 21.95 -3.68
C ILE A 77 -2.14 21.78 -3.87
N LYS A 78 -1.52 22.53 -4.80
CA LYS A 78 -0.07 22.54 -5.00
C LYS A 78 0.66 23.00 -3.75
N GLY A 79 0.22 24.10 -3.13
CA GLY A 79 0.80 24.60 -1.88
C GLY A 79 0.75 23.55 -0.77
N LEU A 80 -0.38 22.87 -0.61
CA LEU A 80 -0.54 21.76 0.34
C LEU A 80 0.38 20.58 0.03
N PHE A 81 0.55 20.19 -1.24
CA PHE A 81 1.49 19.14 -1.62
C PHE A 81 2.95 19.51 -1.31
N VAL A 82 3.37 20.74 -1.62
CA VAL A 82 4.71 21.24 -1.29
C VAL A 82 4.95 21.17 0.22
N LEU A 83 3.97 21.59 1.01
CA LEU A 83 4.02 21.52 2.48
C LEU A 83 4.12 20.07 2.96
N ALA A 84 3.30 19.18 2.40
CA ALA A 84 3.28 17.76 2.75
C ALA A 84 4.60 17.06 2.42
N ASP A 85 5.12 17.27 1.20
CA ASP A 85 6.38 16.73 0.73
C ASP A 85 7.57 17.22 1.60
N ARG A 86 7.56 18.50 2.00
CA ARG A 86 8.57 19.06 2.89
C ARG A 86 8.56 18.38 4.26
N HIS A 87 7.39 18.21 4.85
CA HIS A 87 7.25 17.52 6.14
C HIS A 87 7.60 16.04 6.05
N HIS A 88 7.16 15.37 4.99
CA HIS A 88 7.48 13.96 4.75
C HIS A 88 8.99 13.73 4.63
N ARG A 89 9.69 14.49 3.78
CA ARG A 89 11.15 14.39 3.62
C ARG A 89 11.89 14.69 4.92
N THR A 90 11.47 15.72 5.64
CA THR A 90 12.09 16.10 6.93
C THR A 90 11.91 15.01 7.98
N SER A 91 10.71 14.44 8.08
CA SER A 91 10.42 13.33 9.00
C SER A 91 11.26 12.09 8.68
N LEU A 92 11.35 11.72 7.41
CA LEU A 92 12.18 10.62 6.91
C LEU A 92 13.64 10.74 7.33
N HIS A 93 14.24 11.91 7.09
CA HIS A 93 15.64 12.16 7.48
C HIS A 93 15.85 12.08 9.00
N GLN A 94 14.89 12.58 9.79
CA GLN A 94 14.98 12.54 11.25
C GLN A 94 14.79 11.12 11.82
N ILE A 95 14.01 10.28 11.15
CA ILE A 95 13.80 8.89 11.58
C ILE A 95 14.99 8.01 11.30
N GLN A 96 15.72 8.25 10.20
CA GLN A 96 16.98 7.58 9.96
C GLN A 96 17.94 7.74 11.15
N ALA A 97 17.96 8.92 11.79
CA ALA A 97 18.71 9.13 13.02
C ALA A 97 18.06 8.43 14.23
N ALA A 98 16.74 8.54 14.39
CA ALA A 98 16.01 7.96 15.52
C ALA A 98 16.07 6.41 15.61
N ILE A 99 16.29 5.72 14.49
CA ILE A 99 16.51 4.26 14.45
C ILE A 99 17.74 3.85 15.27
N TYR A 100 18.78 4.70 15.31
CA TYR A 100 20.01 4.41 16.05
C TYR A 100 19.92 4.76 17.55
N ASP A 101 18.92 5.55 17.94
CA ASP A 101 18.77 6.09 19.30
C ASP A 101 17.69 5.35 20.13
N ASP A 102 17.31 4.12 19.77
CA ASP A 102 16.31 3.30 20.49
C ASP A 102 14.89 3.97 20.63
N HIS A 103 14.57 4.97 19.81
CA HIS A 103 13.27 5.67 19.84
C HIS A 103 12.18 4.90 19.07
N PHE A 104 11.93 3.65 19.46
CA PHE A 104 11.04 2.73 18.75
C PHE A 104 9.62 3.25 18.57
N ASP A 105 9.06 3.93 19.56
CA ASP A 105 7.70 4.53 19.44
C ASP A 105 7.63 5.58 18.32
N THR A 106 8.69 6.36 18.13
CA THR A 106 8.77 7.34 17.04
C THR A 106 8.83 6.64 15.67
N VAL A 107 9.68 5.62 15.54
CA VAL A 107 9.84 4.86 14.30
C VAL A 107 8.53 4.13 13.93
N LEU A 108 7.93 3.45 14.90
CA LEU A 108 6.72 2.66 14.73
C LEU A 108 5.48 3.54 14.47
N ALA A 109 5.34 4.69 15.15
CA ALA A 109 4.22 5.59 14.90
C ALA A 109 4.31 6.24 13.51
N ASN A 110 5.53 6.49 13.03
CA ASN A 110 5.73 7.17 11.76
C ASN A 110 5.49 6.29 10.53
N ALA A 111 5.91 5.03 10.60
CA ALA A 111 5.77 4.05 9.52
C ALA A 111 4.35 4.02 8.88
N PRO A 112 3.26 3.82 9.63
CA PRO A 112 1.91 3.76 9.05
C PRO A 112 1.42 5.13 8.56
N LEU A 113 1.84 6.24 9.19
CA LEU A 113 1.53 7.59 8.69
C LEU A 113 2.16 7.85 7.33
N MET A 114 3.37 7.36 7.09
CA MET A 114 4.02 7.45 5.78
C MET A 114 3.29 6.66 4.70
N VAL A 115 2.80 5.45 5.03
CA VAL A 115 2.01 4.64 4.10
C VAL A 115 0.74 5.37 3.71
N LEU A 116 -0.01 5.86 4.70
CA LEU A 116 -1.24 6.63 4.49
C LEU A 116 -0.97 7.90 3.67
N TYR A 117 0.12 8.61 3.96
CA TYR A 117 0.55 9.78 3.20
C TYR A 117 0.81 9.44 1.73
N ALA A 118 1.62 8.41 1.47
CA ALA A 118 2.02 8.04 0.11
C ALA A 118 0.82 7.59 -0.72
N LEU A 119 -0.07 6.77 -0.13
CA LEU A 119 -1.28 6.29 -0.79
C LEU A 119 -2.28 7.40 -1.04
N ALA A 120 -2.64 8.18 0.00
CA ALA A 120 -3.57 9.28 -0.16
C ALA A 120 -3.05 10.32 -1.16
N GLY A 121 -1.73 10.61 -1.13
CA GLY A 121 -1.10 11.57 -2.02
C GLY A 121 -1.12 11.11 -3.47
N HIS A 122 -0.94 9.81 -3.71
CA HIS A 122 -1.08 9.22 -5.03
C HIS A 122 -2.54 9.22 -5.49
N CYS A 123 -3.49 8.81 -4.63
CA CYS A 123 -4.93 8.83 -4.89
C CYS A 123 -5.44 10.22 -5.31
N VAL A 124 -5.00 11.28 -4.62
CA VAL A 124 -5.36 12.67 -4.95
C VAL A 124 -4.83 13.06 -6.33
N ARG A 125 -3.56 12.75 -6.65
CA ARG A 125 -2.96 13.05 -7.96
C ARG A 125 -3.65 12.29 -9.09
N VAL A 126 -3.99 11.02 -8.87
CA VAL A 126 -4.80 10.21 -9.81
C VAL A 126 -6.15 10.86 -10.06
N SER A 127 -6.86 11.23 -8.99
CA SER A 127 -8.19 11.86 -9.08
C SER A 127 -8.14 13.19 -9.83
N LEU A 128 -7.11 13.99 -9.59
CA LEU A 128 -6.87 15.23 -10.33
C LEU A 128 -6.59 14.99 -11.81
N ALA A 129 -5.72 14.02 -12.12
CA ALA A 129 -5.38 13.68 -13.50
C ALA A 129 -6.61 13.20 -14.28
N GLN A 130 -7.45 12.37 -13.68
CA GLN A 130 -8.72 11.94 -14.28
C GLN A 130 -9.68 13.12 -14.51
N LYS A 131 -9.87 14.00 -13.51
CA LYS A 131 -10.73 15.19 -13.65
C LYS A 131 -10.22 16.16 -14.71
N ALA A 132 -8.90 16.37 -14.77
CA ALA A 132 -8.26 17.23 -15.75
C ALA A 132 -8.43 16.68 -17.17
N LYS A 133 -8.20 15.36 -17.36
CA LYS A 133 -8.43 14.67 -18.63
C LYS A 133 -9.88 14.83 -19.12
N ARG A 134 -10.87 14.62 -18.25
CA ARG A 134 -12.30 14.80 -18.60
C ARG A 134 -12.65 16.24 -18.94
N SER A 135 -11.97 17.21 -18.32
CA SER A 135 -12.21 18.65 -18.54
C SER A 135 -11.36 19.24 -19.67
N GLY A 136 -10.52 18.43 -20.34
CA GLY A 136 -9.56 18.91 -21.35
C GLY A 136 -8.51 19.90 -20.80
N LYS A 137 -8.29 19.94 -19.48
CA LYS A 137 -7.31 20.83 -18.85
C LYS A 137 -5.96 20.13 -18.70
N SER A 138 -4.87 20.86 -18.94
CA SER A 138 -3.52 20.36 -18.67
C SER A 138 -3.16 20.56 -17.19
N LEU A 139 -2.55 19.54 -16.58
CA LEU A 139 -1.92 19.66 -15.27
C LEU A 139 -0.42 19.93 -15.44
N SER A 140 0.22 20.48 -14.40
CA SER A 140 1.68 20.52 -14.30
C SER A 140 2.24 19.14 -13.94
N ASN A 141 3.48 18.85 -14.36
CA ASN A 141 4.13 17.55 -14.12
C ASN A 141 4.16 17.14 -12.64
N GLU A 142 4.36 18.09 -11.73
CA GLU A 142 4.37 17.86 -10.26
C GLU A 142 3.03 17.32 -9.70
N MET A 143 1.93 17.57 -10.42
CA MET A 143 0.59 17.15 -10.04
C MET A 143 0.21 15.79 -10.62
N PHE A 144 1.00 15.25 -11.55
CA PHE A 144 0.76 13.92 -12.10
C PHE A 144 1.23 12.84 -11.11
N PRO A 145 0.55 11.68 -11.09
CA PRO A 145 0.98 10.52 -10.31
C PRO A 145 2.19 9.81 -10.97
N LEU A 146 3.33 10.50 -11.04
CA LEU A 146 4.52 10.06 -11.81
C LEU A 146 5.31 8.92 -11.16
N GLN A 147 5.21 8.74 -9.85
CA GLN A 147 6.06 7.83 -9.09
C GLN A 147 5.20 6.78 -8.39
N SER A 148 5.43 5.49 -8.69
CA SER A 148 4.79 4.36 -7.99
C SER A 148 5.44 4.08 -6.60
N GLN A 149 6.03 5.11 -5.98
CA GLN A 149 6.68 5.08 -4.65
C GLN A 149 5.73 4.67 -3.50
N TRP A 150 4.42 4.66 -3.75
CA TRP A 150 3.45 4.15 -2.80
C TRP A 150 3.66 2.65 -2.53
N ILE A 151 4.14 1.87 -3.51
CA ILE A 151 4.45 0.44 -3.39
C ILE A 151 5.57 0.24 -2.36
N THR A 152 6.67 0.99 -2.51
CA THR A 152 7.82 0.90 -1.61
C THR A 152 7.49 1.46 -0.22
N SER A 153 6.60 2.45 -0.13
CA SER A 153 6.14 3.00 1.15
C SER A 153 5.39 1.96 1.98
N ILE A 154 4.50 1.16 1.38
CA ILE A 154 3.79 0.06 2.05
C ILE A 154 4.81 -0.93 2.65
N ARG A 155 5.78 -1.37 1.84
CA ARG A 155 6.82 -2.29 2.28
C ARG A 155 7.66 -1.71 3.43
N ALA A 156 7.98 -0.41 3.39
CA ALA A 156 8.79 0.24 4.40
C ALA A 156 8.16 0.15 5.81
N ALA A 157 6.84 0.23 5.93
CA ALA A 157 6.18 0.10 7.23
C ALA A 157 6.29 -1.32 7.81
N TYR A 158 6.17 -2.34 6.96
CA TYR A 158 6.39 -3.73 7.36
C TYR A 158 7.85 -3.97 7.78
N VAL A 159 8.81 -3.46 7.00
CA VAL A 159 10.25 -3.57 7.32
C VAL A 159 10.58 -2.85 8.63
N ALA A 160 9.98 -1.69 8.90
CA ALA A 160 10.15 -0.99 10.17
C ALA A 160 9.63 -1.83 11.35
N TYR A 161 8.44 -2.44 11.21
CA TYR A 161 7.87 -3.30 12.25
C TYR A 161 8.73 -4.53 12.55
N VAL A 162 9.13 -5.27 11.50
CA VAL A 162 9.97 -6.48 11.65
C VAL A 162 11.39 -6.12 12.09
N GLY A 163 11.93 -4.99 11.63
CA GLY A 163 13.26 -4.51 12.02
C GLY A 163 13.35 -4.20 13.51
N VAL A 164 12.34 -3.51 14.06
CA VAL A 164 12.24 -3.24 15.52
C VAL A 164 11.97 -4.52 16.31
N HIS A 165 11.21 -5.47 15.75
CA HIS A 165 11.05 -6.78 16.36
C HIS A 165 12.39 -7.53 16.48
N ASN A 166 13.26 -7.38 15.48
CA ASN A 166 14.51 -8.13 15.38
C ASN A 166 15.77 -7.40 15.88
N SER A 167 15.65 -6.19 16.43
CA SER A 167 16.79 -5.43 16.92
C SER A 167 17.27 -5.98 18.26
N SER A 168 18.28 -6.85 18.23
CA SER A 168 19.10 -7.23 19.39
C SER A 168 20.06 -6.08 19.71
N SER A 169 20.09 -5.60 20.96
CA SER A 169 21.16 -4.70 21.42
C SER A 169 22.47 -5.49 21.48
N PRO A 170 23.57 -5.06 20.83
CA PRO A 170 24.88 -5.70 20.95
C PRO A 170 25.58 -5.24 22.24
N THR A 171 24.99 -5.48 23.40
CA THR A 171 25.63 -5.16 24.70
C THR A 171 25.04 -6.00 25.84
N SER A 172 25.62 -7.18 26.06
CA SER A 172 25.96 -7.69 27.40
C SER A 172 26.61 -9.08 27.27
N ASP A 173 27.95 -9.09 27.20
CA ASP A 173 28.71 -10.19 27.77
C ASP A 173 28.45 -10.21 29.29
N PHE A 174 28.35 -11.42 29.86
CA PHE A 174 28.14 -11.76 31.28
C PHE A 174 26.72 -11.56 31.84
N ASP A 175 25.93 -12.64 31.94
CA ASP A 175 25.72 -13.34 33.22
C ASP A 175 24.99 -14.69 33.01
N ASP A 176 25.38 -15.69 33.80
CA ASP A 176 24.90 -17.06 33.79
C ASP A 176 23.77 -17.21 34.82
N GLY A 177 22.59 -17.73 34.46
CA GLY A 177 21.50 -17.88 35.45
C GLY A 177 20.11 -18.29 34.94
N VAL A 178 19.89 -19.60 34.84
CA VAL A 178 18.65 -20.41 35.01
C VAL A 178 17.28 -19.86 34.50
N PRO A 179 16.53 -20.65 33.69
CA PRO A 179 15.23 -20.24 33.14
C PRO A 179 14.13 -20.24 34.21
N THR A 180 13.46 -19.10 34.39
CA THR A 180 12.23 -19.01 35.20
C THR A 180 11.00 -18.98 34.28
N SER A 181 10.03 -19.83 34.61
CA SER A 181 8.72 -20.10 33.97
C SER A 181 8.00 -18.86 33.39
N PRO A 182 7.22 -19.00 32.29
CA PRO A 182 6.52 -17.87 31.67
C PRO A 182 5.45 -17.30 32.61
N CYS A 183 5.68 -16.08 33.10
CA CYS A 183 4.66 -15.29 33.76
C CYS A 183 3.60 -14.89 32.74
N THR A 184 2.39 -15.38 32.95
CA THR A 184 1.17 -14.86 32.33
C THR A 184 1.03 -13.40 32.73
N VAL A 185 1.39 -12.48 31.83
CA VAL A 185 1.11 -11.05 32.01
C VAL A 185 -0.40 -10.89 31.97
N LYS A 186 -1.01 -10.71 33.14
CA LYS A 186 -2.38 -10.21 33.25
C LYS A 186 -2.41 -8.82 32.64
N ASP A 187 -3.16 -8.69 31.55
CA ASP A 187 -3.48 -7.45 30.86
C ASP A 187 -4.44 -6.62 31.72
N ASP A 188 -3.95 -6.10 32.84
CA ASP A 188 -4.68 -5.17 33.69
C ASP A 188 -4.44 -3.74 33.18
N SER A 189 -5.07 -3.40 32.06
CA SER A 189 -5.38 -2.00 31.75
C SER A 189 -6.85 -1.88 31.40
N PRO A 190 -7.64 -1.09 32.16
CA PRO A 190 -9.04 -0.91 31.86
C PRO A 190 -9.15 -0.31 30.46
N SER A 191 -9.84 -1.03 29.59
CA SER A 191 -10.18 -0.64 28.23
C SER A 191 -10.46 0.87 28.14
N HIS A 192 -9.67 1.59 27.35
CA HIS A 192 -9.86 3.03 27.04
C HIS A 192 -11.22 3.34 26.36
N MET A 193 -12.13 2.38 26.31
CA MET A 193 -13.48 2.41 25.73
C MET A 193 -14.41 3.47 26.35
N ALA A 194 -14.22 3.85 27.61
CA ALA A 194 -15.18 4.72 28.31
C ALA A 194 -15.15 6.20 27.86
N ALA A 195 -14.05 6.68 27.26
CA ALA A 195 -13.89 8.11 26.94
C ALA A 195 -14.24 8.50 25.49
N LEU A 196 -14.41 7.53 24.58
CA LEU A 196 -14.64 7.81 23.15
C LEU A 196 -16.13 7.72 22.73
N SER A 197 -17.04 7.39 23.66
CA SER A 197 -18.47 7.16 23.40
C SER A 197 -19.29 8.39 22.93
N GLY A 198 -18.66 9.54 22.71
CA GLY A 198 -19.35 10.78 22.28
C GLY A 198 -19.12 11.21 20.82
N GLY A 199 -18.23 10.56 20.08
CA GLY A 199 -17.94 10.92 18.69
C GLY A 199 -18.54 9.90 17.74
N SER A 200 -19.47 10.30 16.88
CA SER A 200 -19.93 9.47 15.76
C SER A 200 -18.70 9.02 14.95
N LEU A 201 -18.34 7.74 15.02
CA LEU A 201 -17.40 7.14 14.07
C LEU A 201 -17.97 7.40 12.66
N TYR A 202 -17.15 7.89 11.74
CA TYR A 202 -17.53 7.85 10.33
C TYR A 202 -17.74 6.38 9.94
N PRO A 203 -18.68 6.07 9.03
CA PRO A 203 -18.84 4.70 8.54
C PRO A 203 -17.48 4.21 8.03
N PRO A 204 -16.93 3.11 8.57
CA PRO A 204 -15.57 2.70 8.24
C PRO A 204 -15.51 2.25 6.78
N GLU A 205 -14.56 2.82 6.04
CA GLU A 205 -14.34 2.47 4.63
C GLU A 205 -13.40 1.25 4.55
N ASP A 206 -13.94 0.11 4.11
CA ASP A 206 -13.20 -1.12 3.83
C ASP A 206 -13.24 -1.53 2.35
N GLY A 207 -13.91 -0.72 1.51
CA GLY A 207 -14.16 -0.97 0.09
C GLY A 207 -15.48 -1.71 -0.19
N PRO A 208 -15.67 -2.19 -1.43
CA PRO A 208 -15.68 -1.39 -2.64
C PRO A 208 -16.72 -0.26 -2.60
N SER A 209 -16.60 0.72 -3.50
CA SER A 209 -17.67 1.69 -3.78
C SER A 209 -18.94 0.96 -4.23
N GLU A 210 -20.10 1.62 -4.14
CA GLU A 210 -21.37 0.94 -4.43
C GLU A 210 -21.47 0.43 -5.89
N GLY A 211 -20.92 1.18 -6.85
CA GLY A 211 -20.86 0.73 -8.25
C GLY A 211 -19.98 -0.50 -8.42
N THR A 212 -18.78 -0.45 -7.84
CA THR A 212 -17.81 -1.56 -7.87
C THR A 212 -18.34 -2.80 -7.16
N ARG A 213 -19.04 -2.63 -6.03
CA ARG A 213 -19.69 -3.71 -5.28
C ARG A 213 -20.74 -4.43 -6.11
N ARG A 214 -21.56 -3.70 -6.86
CA ARG A 214 -22.66 -4.27 -7.65
C ARG A 214 -22.21 -4.89 -8.95
N LEU A 215 -21.19 -4.32 -9.60
CA LEU A 215 -20.87 -4.62 -10.99
C LEU A 215 -19.54 -5.37 -11.13
N LEU A 216 -18.45 -4.83 -10.58
CA LEU A 216 -17.13 -5.44 -10.73
C LEU A 216 -16.96 -6.67 -9.82
N LEU A 217 -17.33 -6.55 -8.55
CA LEU A 217 -17.09 -7.59 -7.54
C LEU A 217 -17.66 -8.97 -7.93
N PRO A 218 -18.93 -9.11 -8.38
CA PRO A 218 -19.47 -10.40 -8.78
C PRO A 218 -18.74 -11.02 -9.98
N ILE A 219 -18.31 -10.18 -10.94
CA ILE A 219 -17.57 -10.62 -12.12
C ILE A 219 -16.20 -11.15 -11.71
N VAL A 220 -15.47 -10.42 -10.87
CA VAL A 220 -14.16 -10.86 -10.35
C VAL A 220 -14.31 -12.18 -9.60
N SER A 221 -15.28 -12.27 -8.68
CA SER A 221 -15.55 -13.48 -7.90
C SER A 221 -15.87 -14.69 -8.79
N ALA A 222 -16.60 -14.51 -9.89
CA ALA A 222 -16.94 -15.60 -10.81
C ALA A 222 -15.79 -16.00 -11.75
N THR A 223 -14.82 -15.12 -12.00
CA THR A 223 -13.83 -15.31 -13.08
C THR A 223 -12.39 -15.46 -12.60
N TYR A 224 -12.08 -15.11 -11.33
CA TYR A 224 -10.69 -15.14 -10.84
C TYR A 224 -10.06 -16.53 -10.89
N GLY A 225 -10.83 -17.61 -10.65
CA GLY A 225 -10.31 -18.98 -10.65
C GLY A 225 -9.67 -19.35 -11.99
N THR A 226 -10.41 -19.17 -13.10
CA THR A 226 -9.89 -19.38 -14.45
C THR A 226 -8.74 -18.44 -14.80
N ALA A 227 -8.77 -17.19 -14.32
CA ALA A 227 -7.67 -16.25 -14.53
C ALA A 227 -6.37 -16.70 -13.82
N MET A 228 -6.48 -17.18 -12.58
CA MET A 228 -5.35 -17.70 -11.81
C MET A 228 -4.76 -18.98 -12.39
N GLU A 229 -5.61 -19.88 -12.93
CA GLU A 229 -5.15 -21.08 -13.67
C GLU A 229 -4.30 -20.70 -14.89
N LYS A 230 -4.77 -19.74 -15.69
CA LYS A 230 -4.04 -19.23 -16.86
C LYS A 230 -2.71 -18.58 -16.48
N LEU A 231 -2.72 -17.73 -15.45
CA LEU A 231 -1.50 -17.08 -14.95
C LEU A 231 -0.49 -18.10 -14.43
N THR A 232 -0.96 -19.15 -13.75
CA THR A 232 -0.11 -20.24 -13.25
C THR A 232 0.49 -21.05 -14.38
N GLU A 233 -0.30 -21.37 -15.41
CA GLU A 233 0.23 -22.08 -16.57
C GLU A 233 1.27 -21.25 -17.30
N ARG A 234 1.03 -19.94 -17.47
CA ARG A 234 2.01 -19.02 -18.06
C ARG A 234 3.32 -18.98 -17.27
N ALA A 235 3.24 -18.92 -15.94
CA ALA A 235 4.41 -18.95 -15.08
C ALA A 235 5.23 -20.24 -15.25
N ARG A 236 4.56 -21.39 -15.40
CA ARG A 236 5.21 -22.69 -15.68
C ARG A 236 5.88 -22.71 -17.05
N THR A 237 5.24 -22.17 -18.08
CA THR A 237 5.83 -22.09 -19.43
C THR A 237 7.13 -21.28 -19.40
N VAL A 238 7.11 -20.08 -18.78
CA VAL A 238 8.29 -19.23 -18.65
C VAL A 238 9.41 -19.94 -17.88
N TRP A 239 9.06 -20.65 -16.80
CA TRP A 239 10.00 -21.47 -16.04
C TRP A 239 10.65 -22.58 -16.88
N LEU A 240 9.87 -23.26 -17.72
CA LEU A 240 10.37 -24.35 -18.55
C LEU A 240 11.24 -23.86 -19.72
N GLU A 241 10.87 -22.73 -20.34
CA GLU A 241 11.66 -22.07 -21.39
C GLU A 241 13.05 -21.65 -20.89
N GLU A 242 13.12 -21.13 -19.67
CA GLU A 242 14.38 -20.77 -19.02
C GLU A 242 15.22 -22.01 -18.69
N ALA A 243 14.60 -23.06 -18.13
CA ALA A 243 15.27 -24.32 -17.83
C ALA A 243 15.83 -25.01 -19.09
N GLY A 244 15.11 -24.96 -20.22
CA GLY A 244 15.57 -25.50 -21.50
C GLY A 244 16.74 -24.73 -22.12
N SER A 245 16.80 -23.42 -21.88
CA SER A 245 17.88 -22.54 -22.37
C SER A 245 19.19 -22.69 -21.58
N ASN A 246 19.13 -23.13 -20.32
CA ASN A 246 20.28 -23.24 -19.41
C ASN A 246 21.02 -24.60 -19.46
N THR A 247 20.84 -25.40 -20.51
CA THR A 247 21.47 -26.73 -20.67
C THR A 247 23.01 -26.75 -20.67
N HIS A 248 23.68 -25.58 -20.64
CA HIS A 248 25.15 -25.46 -20.61
C HIS A 248 25.74 -24.78 -19.37
N ALA A 249 24.95 -24.33 -18.40
CA ALA A 249 25.44 -23.72 -17.15
C ALA A 249 24.79 -24.38 -15.94
N GLY A 250 25.60 -25.01 -15.08
CA GLY A 250 25.12 -25.76 -13.92
C GLY A 250 24.19 -24.95 -13.02
N ASP A 251 23.06 -25.58 -12.66
CA ASP A 251 22.17 -25.38 -11.51
C ASP A 251 22.03 -23.94 -10.94
N SER A 252 22.02 -22.93 -11.80
CA SER A 252 21.72 -21.55 -11.40
C SER A 252 20.23 -21.31 -11.56
N SER A 253 19.46 -21.66 -10.52
CA SER A 253 18.06 -21.26 -10.39
C SER A 253 17.97 -19.73 -10.46
N ASN A 254 17.20 -19.19 -11.40
CA ASN A 254 17.06 -17.74 -11.52
C ASN A 254 16.29 -17.18 -10.30
N PRO A 255 16.93 -16.37 -9.43
CA PRO A 255 16.30 -15.86 -8.22
C PRO A 255 15.12 -14.94 -8.52
N GLU A 256 15.14 -14.23 -9.65
CA GLU A 256 14.05 -13.34 -10.08
C GLU A 256 12.79 -14.13 -10.42
N LEU A 257 12.93 -15.25 -11.13
CA LEU A 257 11.80 -16.08 -11.51
C LEU A 257 11.23 -16.84 -10.30
N GLN A 258 12.08 -17.31 -9.41
CA GLN A 258 11.66 -17.87 -8.11
C GLN A 258 10.87 -16.85 -7.28
N ALA A 259 11.31 -15.59 -7.26
CA ALA A 259 10.58 -14.52 -6.59
C ALA A 259 9.20 -14.27 -7.21
N CYS A 260 9.07 -14.35 -8.54
CA CYS A 260 7.78 -14.31 -9.23
C CYS A 260 6.87 -15.48 -8.84
N LEU A 261 7.38 -16.72 -8.82
CA LEU A 261 6.60 -17.90 -8.43
C LEU A 261 6.11 -17.84 -6.98
N ALA A 262 6.97 -17.40 -6.06
CA ALA A 262 6.59 -17.17 -4.67
C ALA A 262 5.50 -16.10 -4.54
N SER A 263 5.59 -15.03 -5.32
CA SER A 263 4.59 -13.96 -5.35
C SER A 263 3.27 -14.42 -5.95
N LEU A 264 3.30 -15.24 -7.00
CA LEU A 264 2.11 -15.83 -7.60
C LEU A 264 1.35 -16.69 -6.58
N LYS A 265 2.06 -17.51 -5.80
CA LYS A 265 1.44 -18.32 -4.74
C LYS A 265 0.75 -17.45 -3.68
N LEU A 266 1.40 -16.38 -3.24
CA LEU A 266 0.80 -15.43 -2.30
C LEU A 266 -0.44 -14.75 -2.88
N LEU A 267 -0.44 -14.45 -4.19
CA LEU A 267 -1.58 -13.86 -4.87
C LEU A 267 -2.76 -14.85 -4.92
N ASP A 268 -2.51 -16.11 -5.23
CA ASP A 268 -3.53 -17.18 -5.24
C ASP A 268 -4.18 -17.37 -3.86
N GLU A 269 -3.35 -17.44 -2.80
CA GLU A 269 -3.81 -17.47 -1.41
C GLU A 269 -4.67 -16.25 -1.06
N LEU A 270 -4.30 -15.07 -1.57
CA LEU A 270 -5.02 -13.83 -1.35
C LEU A 270 -6.41 -13.84 -2.02
N PHE A 271 -6.50 -14.20 -3.30
CA PHE A 271 -7.78 -14.33 -4.00
C PHE A 271 -8.70 -15.33 -3.28
N THR A 272 -8.15 -16.48 -2.92
CA THR A 272 -8.88 -17.50 -2.16
C THR A 272 -9.38 -16.94 -0.83
N THR A 273 -8.56 -16.19 -0.10
CA THR A 273 -8.95 -15.59 1.19
C THR A 273 -10.08 -14.56 1.04
N ILE A 274 -10.07 -13.75 -0.02
CA ILE A 274 -11.06 -12.70 -0.25
C ILE A 274 -12.41 -13.30 -0.69
N PHE A 275 -12.39 -14.33 -1.53
CA PHE A 275 -13.57 -14.89 -2.17
C PHE A 275 -14.06 -16.21 -1.55
N SER A 276 -13.40 -16.73 -0.53
CA SER A 276 -13.90 -17.89 0.21
C SER A 276 -15.18 -17.52 0.98
N ASP A 277 -16.24 -18.29 0.74
CA ASP A 277 -17.55 -18.17 1.39
C ASP A 277 -17.52 -18.56 2.89
N THR A 278 -16.39 -19.09 3.35
CA THR A 278 -16.17 -19.48 4.73
C THR A 278 -15.85 -18.26 5.56
N GLN A 279 -16.78 -17.81 6.42
CA GLN A 279 -16.38 -17.05 7.62
C GLN A 279 -15.35 -17.91 8.38
N PRO A 280 -14.08 -17.49 8.50
CA PRO A 280 -13.19 -18.13 9.45
C PRO A 280 -13.63 -17.58 10.81
N ASN A 281 -14.40 -18.38 11.55
CA ASN A 281 -14.67 -18.18 12.98
C ASN A 281 -13.46 -18.56 13.85
N HIS A 282 -12.29 -18.76 13.24
CA HIS A 282 -11.04 -18.90 13.94
C HIS A 282 -10.07 -17.88 13.36
N GLU A 283 -9.52 -17.05 14.24
CA GLU A 283 -8.23 -16.40 14.03
C GLU A 283 -7.29 -17.46 13.44
N LEU A 284 -6.96 -17.33 12.15
CA LEU A 284 -5.95 -18.17 11.52
C LEU A 284 -4.71 -18.04 12.42
N SER A 285 -4.24 -19.17 12.95
CA SER A 285 -2.99 -19.17 13.70
C SER A 285 -1.92 -18.50 12.82
N PRO A 286 -1.09 -17.61 13.39
CA PRO A 286 -0.02 -16.99 12.64
C PRO A 286 0.76 -18.09 11.90
N PRO A 287 1.22 -17.85 10.66
CA PRO A 287 2.02 -18.83 9.95
C PRO A 287 3.15 -19.24 10.89
N ALA A 288 3.33 -20.55 11.07
CA ALA A 288 4.43 -21.11 11.84
C ALA A 288 5.73 -20.73 11.12
N SER A 289 6.23 -19.52 11.39
CA SER A 289 7.61 -19.15 11.15
C SER A 289 8.43 -20.07 12.04
N SER A 290 8.93 -21.13 11.43
CA SER A 290 9.91 -22.05 11.95
C SER A 290 11.21 -21.30 12.22
N THR A 291 11.26 -20.58 13.33
CA THR A 291 12.45 -20.17 14.08
C THR A 291 12.00 -19.40 15.32
N SER A 292 12.03 -20.03 16.50
CA SER A 292 12.38 -19.35 17.75
C SER A 292 12.35 -20.32 18.95
N GLY A 293 13.52 -20.85 19.28
CA GLY A 293 14.05 -20.54 20.59
C GLY A 293 15.07 -19.43 20.38
N LEU A 294 14.71 -18.19 20.73
CA LEU A 294 15.58 -17.04 21.07
C LEU A 294 14.66 -15.83 21.31
N GLN A 295 14.61 -15.36 22.56
CA GLN A 295 13.85 -14.17 22.96
C GLN A 295 14.45 -12.91 22.31
N LEU A 296 13.62 -12.09 21.66
CA LEU A 296 14.02 -10.93 20.86
C LEU A 296 13.17 -9.72 21.29
N ASN A 297 13.72 -8.85 22.15
CA ASN A 297 12.94 -7.96 23.03
C ASN A 297 12.89 -6.47 22.59
N GLY A 298 13.19 -6.15 21.31
CA GLY A 298 13.14 -4.76 20.82
C GLY A 298 11.73 -4.16 20.81
N LEU A 299 10.74 -4.99 20.47
CA LEU A 299 9.34 -4.60 20.45
C LEU A 299 8.81 -4.31 21.86
N ASP A 300 9.29 -4.98 22.90
CA ASP A 300 8.82 -4.79 24.30
C ASP A 300 9.11 -3.39 24.86
N LYS A 301 10.06 -2.67 24.28
CA LYS A 301 10.32 -1.25 24.59
C LYS A 301 9.26 -0.30 24.04
N ALA A 302 8.46 -0.74 23.06
CA ALA A 302 7.41 0.07 22.46
C ALA A 302 6.10 0.01 23.24
N SER A 303 5.37 1.12 23.23
CA SER A 303 4.07 1.27 23.89
C SER A 303 3.09 0.16 23.46
N PRO A 304 2.38 -0.52 24.38
CA PRO A 304 1.51 -1.67 24.06
C PRO A 304 0.41 -1.37 23.03
N TRP A 305 -0.17 -0.17 23.07
CA TRP A 305 -1.18 0.24 22.09
C TRP A 305 -0.58 0.36 20.68
N LEU A 306 0.66 0.85 20.57
CA LEU A 306 1.33 1.08 19.30
C LEU A 306 1.77 -0.25 18.68
N ARG A 307 2.25 -1.19 19.51
CA ARG A 307 2.51 -2.57 19.07
C ARG A 307 1.28 -3.23 18.46
N ARG A 308 0.14 -3.17 19.18
CA ARG A 308 -1.13 -3.73 18.70
C ARG A 308 -1.60 -3.06 17.41
N TYR A 309 -1.52 -1.73 17.35
CA TYR A 309 -1.84 -0.98 16.14
C TYR A 309 -0.96 -1.40 14.95
N MET A 310 0.35 -1.49 15.15
CA MET A 310 1.32 -1.87 14.11
C MET A 310 1.13 -3.30 13.61
N ALA A 311 0.91 -4.25 14.53
CA ALA A 311 0.66 -5.64 14.17
C ALA A 311 -0.58 -5.78 13.28
N ARG A 312 -1.59 -4.93 13.48
CA ARG A 312 -2.83 -4.91 12.69
C ARG A 312 -2.65 -4.23 11.33
N VAL A 313 -2.00 -3.06 11.26
CA VAL A 313 -1.85 -2.32 9.98
C VAL A 313 -0.81 -2.92 9.05
N THR A 314 0.19 -3.62 9.59
CA THR A 314 1.18 -4.34 8.76
C THR A 314 0.70 -5.73 8.33
N SER A 315 -0.49 -6.16 8.80
CA SER A 315 -1.03 -7.51 8.62
C SER A 315 -0.12 -8.62 9.17
N ALA A 316 0.69 -8.31 10.19
CA ALA A 316 1.37 -9.32 11.00
C ALA A 316 0.36 -10.17 11.80
N THR A 317 -0.83 -9.61 12.05
CA THR A 317 -2.02 -10.34 12.51
C THR A 317 -3.02 -10.47 11.35
N PRO A 318 -3.66 -11.64 11.17
CA PRO A 318 -4.70 -11.80 10.16
C PRO A 318 -5.82 -10.78 10.34
N SER A 319 -6.31 -10.21 9.24
CA SER A 319 -7.42 -9.27 9.26
C SER A 319 -8.52 -9.72 8.32
N LYS A 320 -9.77 -9.43 8.70
CA LYS A 320 -10.93 -9.58 7.81
C LYS A 320 -11.13 -8.35 6.92
N LEU A 321 -10.41 -7.26 7.18
CA LEU A 321 -10.51 -6.02 6.43
C LEU A 321 -9.88 -6.16 5.05
N TRP A 322 -10.67 -5.94 4.00
CA TRP A 322 -10.21 -6.09 2.62
C TRP A 322 -9.03 -5.17 2.34
N ARG A 323 -9.08 -3.92 2.82
CA ARG A 323 -7.99 -2.95 2.62
C ARG A 323 -6.66 -3.40 3.22
N ARG A 324 -6.70 -4.20 4.31
CA ARG A 324 -5.49 -4.77 4.92
C ARG A 324 -5.04 -6.02 4.18
N THR A 325 -5.97 -6.93 3.96
CA THR A 325 -5.70 -8.22 3.33
C THR A 325 -5.13 -8.04 1.93
N ILE A 326 -5.70 -7.17 1.11
CA ILE A 326 -5.21 -6.87 -0.24
C ILE A 326 -3.83 -6.20 -0.21
N MET A 327 -3.63 -5.21 0.66
CA MET A 327 -2.35 -4.48 0.74
C MET A 327 -1.24 -5.30 1.40
N ALA A 328 -1.57 -6.34 2.18
CA ALA A 328 -0.62 -7.26 2.78
C ALA A 328 0.23 -8.00 1.74
N PHE A 329 -0.24 -8.11 0.49
CA PHE A 329 0.53 -8.67 -0.62
C PHE A 329 1.91 -8.02 -0.72
N LEU A 330 1.97 -6.69 -0.76
CA LEU A 330 3.22 -5.94 -0.88
C LEU A 330 4.12 -6.10 0.36
N ASN A 331 3.54 -6.36 1.54
CA ASN A 331 4.29 -6.65 2.76
C ASN A 331 4.90 -8.06 2.76
N ARG A 332 4.36 -9.00 1.97
CA ARG A 332 4.72 -10.43 2.04
C ARG A 332 5.52 -10.94 0.85
N VAL A 333 5.39 -10.32 -0.33
CA VAL A 333 6.18 -10.73 -1.51
C VAL A 333 7.69 -10.59 -1.30
N PRO A 334 8.54 -11.38 -2.00
CA PRO A 334 9.98 -11.19 -2.01
C PRO A 334 10.40 -9.79 -2.48
N LEU A 335 11.55 -9.30 -2.00
CA LEU A 335 12.04 -7.97 -2.38
C LEU A 335 12.41 -7.92 -3.86
N GLU A 336 12.98 -9.01 -4.37
CA GLU A 336 13.40 -9.21 -5.75
C GLU A 336 12.22 -9.03 -6.71
N TYR A 337 11.05 -9.56 -6.35
CA TYR A 337 9.81 -9.36 -7.12
C TYR A 337 9.42 -7.88 -7.17
N LEU A 338 9.47 -7.16 -6.04
CA LEU A 338 9.15 -5.73 -6.02
C LEU A 338 10.15 -4.90 -6.85
N GLN A 339 11.42 -5.30 -6.87
CA GLN A 339 12.44 -4.66 -7.70
C GLN A 339 12.14 -4.85 -9.20
N LEU A 340 11.69 -6.04 -9.61
CA LEU A 340 11.25 -6.29 -10.99
C LEU A 340 10.06 -5.40 -11.37
N VAL A 341 9.04 -5.32 -10.51
CA VAL A 341 7.86 -4.47 -10.72
C VAL A 341 8.23 -3.01 -10.78
N GLN A 342 9.03 -2.50 -9.82
CA GLN A 342 9.47 -1.10 -9.81
C GLN A 342 10.29 -0.77 -11.06
N SER A 343 11.25 -1.63 -11.40
CA SER A 343 12.05 -1.47 -12.60
C SER A 343 11.18 -1.40 -13.85
N ALA A 344 10.19 -2.27 -14.00
CA ALA A 344 9.27 -2.23 -15.12
C ALA A 344 8.41 -0.95 -15.15
N LEU A 345 7.86 -0.51 -14.01
CA LEU A 345 7.05 0.70 -13.90
C LEU A 345 7.84 1.98 -14.19
N ASP A 346 9.14 2.03 -13.87
CA ASP A 346 10.01 3.18 -14.15
C ASP A 346 10.21 3.41 -15.67
N HIS A 347 10.02 2.36 -16.48
CA HIS A 347 10.04 2.47 -17.95
C HIS A 347 8.69 2.93 -18.54
N MET A 348 7.62 2.98 -17.75
CA MET A 348 6.27 3.31 -18.22
C MET A 348 5.94 4.79 -18.01
N PRO A 349 6.04 5.65 -19.06
CA PRO A 349 5.70 7.05 -18.93
C PRO A 349 4.23 7.22 -18.52
N VAL A 350 3.97 8.23 -17.68
CA VAL A 350 2.59 8.71 -17.49
C VAL A 350 2.24 9.55 -18.71
N ALA A 351 1.14 9.20 -19.38
CA ALA A 351 0.62 9.98 -20.50
C ALA A 351 0.27 11.40 -20.02
N THR A 352 1.20 12.34 -20.20
CA THR A 352 0.93 13.77 -20.07
C THR A 352 0.40 14.27 -21.40
N THR A 353 -0.46 15.28 -21.39
CA THR A 353 -0.95 15.94 -22.63
C THR A 353 0.17 16.56 -23.48
N GLN A 354 1.42 16.52 -23.01
CA GLN A 354 2.63 17.01 -23.67
C GLN A 354 3.63 15.90 -24.02
N SER A 355 3.24 14.61 -23.95
CA SER A 355 4.13 13.54 -24.41
C SER A 355 4.27 13.64 -25.93
N ASP A 356 5.44 14.10 -26.38
CA ASP A 356 5.85 14.04 -27.78
C ASP A 356 5.68 12.60 -28.29
N PRO A 357 5.03 12.39 -29.46
CA PRO A 357 4.84 11.06 -30.02
C PRO A 357 6.17 10.33 -30.33
N SER A 358 7.30 11.05 -30.35
CA SER A 358 8.65 10.50 -30.53
C SER A 358 9.24 9.82 -29.28
N CYS A 359 8.62 9.95 -28.10
CA CYS A 359 9.15 9.33 -26.87
C CYS A 359 9.05 7.80 -26.87
N PHE A 360 8.17 7.22 -27.71
CA PHE A 360 7.99 5.77 -27.87
C PHE A 360 8.91 5.15 -28.94
N ASP A 361 9.81 5.91 -29.57
CA ASP A 361 10.61 5.47 -30.74
C ASP A 361 11.62 4.34 -30.44
N LYS A 362 11.86 3.99 -29.17
CA LYS A 362 12.68 2.83 -28.80
C LYS A 362 11.83 1.77 -28.13
N ALA A 363 11.72 0.61 -28.78
CA ALA A 363 11.10 -0.58 -28.22
C ALA A 363 11.83 -0.98 -26.93
N ILE A 364 11.22 -0.74 -25.77
CA ILE A 364 11.72 -1.21 -24.49
C ILE A 364 11.41 -2.71 -24.43
N LYS A 365 12.42 -3.54 -24.20
CA LYS A 365 12.24 -5.00 -24.04
C LYS A 365 12.42 -5.36 -22.57
N LEU A 366 11.35 -5.76 -21.91
CA LEU A 366 11.43 -6.39 -20.59
C LEU A 366 11.86 -7.85 -20.71
N GLY A 367 12.66 -8.31 -19.76
CA GLY A 367 12.98 -9.73 -19.61
C GLY A 367 11.76 -10.57 -19.22
N ALA A 368 11.85 -11.88 -19.39
CA ALA A 368 10.74 -12.81 -19.12
C ALA A 368 10.26 -12.74 -17.66
N ALA A 369 11.19 -12.65 -16.70
CA ALA A 369 10.87 -12.49 -15.28
C ALA A 369 10.12 -11.18 -14.99
N GLN A 370 10.52 -10.06 -15.61
CA GLN A 370 9.83 -8.77 -15.48
C GLN A 370 8.43 -8.81 -16.09
N GLN A 371 8.25 -9.44 -17.25
CA GLN A 371 6.93 -9.60 -17.87
C GLN A 371 5.99 -10.43 -16.98
N LEU A 372 6.50 -11.54 -16.43
CA LEU A 372 5.73 -12.34 -15.48
C LEU A 372 5.41 -11.55 -14.21
N ALA A 373 6.37 -10.78 -13.69
CA ALA A 373 6.17 -9.94 -12.51
C ALA A 373 5.04 -8.92 -12.74
N MET A 374 5.03 -8.27 -13.91
CA MET A 374 3.98 -7.33 -14.31
C MET A 374 2.62 -8.00 -14.53
N ASN A 375 2.59 -9.24 -15.03
CA ASN A 375 1.34 -9.97 -15.16
C ASN A 375 0.73 -10.30 -13.78
N ILE A 376 1.55 -10.79 -12.84
CA ILE A 376 1.14 -11.01 -11.44
C ILE A 376 0.69 -9.70 -10.79
N PHE A 377 1.44 -8.61 -10.99
CA PHE A 377 1.13 -7.30 -10.42
C PHE A 377 -0.21 -6.77 -10.95
N SER A 378 -0.48 -6.95 -12.23
CA SER A 378 -1.72 -6.52 -12.87
C SER A 378 -2.95 -7.28 -12.34
N HIS A 379 -2.80 -8.57 -12.04
CA HIS A 379 -3.85 -9.34 -11.36
C HIS A 379 -4.10 -8.83 -9.94
N TRP A 380 -3.04 -8.49 -9.20
CA TRP A 380 -3.20 -7.86 -7.89
C TRP A 380 -3.86 -6.47 -7.97
N LEU A 381 -3.57 -5.66 -8.98
CA LEU A 381 -4.24 -4.37 -9.19
C LEU A 381 -5.75 -4.50 -9.38
N VAL A 382 -6.26 -5.62 -9.90
CA VAL A 382 -7.71 -5.90 -9.94
C VAL A 382 -8.30 -5.99 -8.54
N LEU A 383 -7.59 -6.59 -7.58
CA LEU A 383 -8.02 -6.57 -6.17
C LEU A 383 -7.97 -5.15 -5.61
N VAL A 384 -6.95 -4.35 -5.94
CA VAL A 384 -6.86 -2.94 -5.53
C VAL A 384 -8.04 -2.12 -6.08
N MET A 385 -8.57 -2.45 -7.26
CA MET A 385 -9.78 -1.81 -7.81
C MET A 385 -11.02 -2.04 -6.94
N LEU A 386 -11.06 -3.13 -6.16
CA LEU A 386 -12.14 -3.38 -5.18
C LEU A 386 -12.02 -2.53 -3.91
N LEU A 387 -10.97 -1.71 -3.79
CA LEU A 387 -10.76 -0.78 -2.68
C LEU A 387 -11.06 0.68 -3.07
N ASP A 388 -11.70 0.91 -4.22
CA ASP A 388 -11.99 2.25 -4.75
C ASP A 388 -12.89 3.10 -3.84
N GLY A 389 -13.65 2.48 -2.94
CA GLY A 389 -14.44 3.14 -1.91
C GLY A 389 -13.63 3.67 -0.73
N VAL A 390 -12.35 3.33 -0.59
CA VAL A 390 -11.47 3.78 0.49
C VAL A 390 -10.78 5.07 0.06
N TRP A 391 -11.02 6.18 0.76
CA TRP A 391 -10.65 7.53 0.31
C TRP A 391 -9.15 7.72 0.04
N TRP A 392 -8.30 7.06 0.82
CA TRP A 392 -6.84 7.13 0.69
C TRP A 392 -6.26 6.10 -0.28
N ILE A 393 -7.07 5.20 -0.86
CA ILE A 393 -6.68 4.29 -1.93
C ILE A 393 -7.35 4.70 -3.24
N GLY A 394 -8.68 4.81 -3.26
CA GLY A 394 -9.46 5.29 -4.38
C GLY A 394 -9.16 4.53 -5.68
N SER A 395 -9.10 5.25 -6.79
CA SER A 395 -8.94 4.68 -8.13
C SER A 395 -7.50 4.31 -8.50
N ILE A 396 -6.58 4.12 -7.54
CA ILE A 396 -5.18 3.75 -7.80
C ILE A 396 -5.09 2.47 -8.64
N GLY A 397 -5.84 1.42 -8.28
CA GLY A 397 -5.80 0.13 -8.99
C GLY A 397 -6.16 0.28 -10.47
N GLN A 398 -7.24 1.00 -10.75
CA GLN A 398 -7.69 1.28 -12.12
C GLN A 398 -6.65 2.12 -12.88
N TRP A 399 -6.12 3.17 -12.24
CA TRP A 399 -5.17 4.07 -12.87
C TRP A 399 -3.86 3.37 -13.26
N GLU A 400 -3.25 2.64 -12.33
CA GLU A 400 -1.98 1.95 -12.57
C GLU A 400 -2.16 0.83 -13.62
N LEU A 401 -3.28 0.11 -13.59
CA LEU A 401 -3.58 -0.90 -14.61
C LEU A 401 -3.77 -0.26 -16.00
N GLY A 402 -4.46 0.88 -16.07
CA GLY A 402 -4.59 1.65 -17.30
C GLY A 402 -3.25 2.15 -17.87
N ARG A 403 -2.29 2.49 -17.01
CA ARG A 403 -0.92 2.83 -17.41
C ARG A 403 -0.21 1.63 -18.02
N ILE A 404 -0.30 0.47 -17.38
CA ILE A 404 0.29 -0.78 -17.89
C ILE A 404 -0.30 -1.13 -19.26
N LEU A 405 -1.63 -1.06 -19.41
CA LEU A 405 -2.32 -1.35 -20.67
C LEU A 405 -1.90 -0.41 -21.80
N SER A 406 -1.90 0.90 -21.53
CA SER A 406 -1.48 1.91 -22.53
C SER A 406 -0.04 1.67 -22.99
N PHE A 407 0.82 1.26 -22.04
CA PHE A 407 2.20 0.95 -22.34
C PHE A 407 2.35 -0.35 -23.14
N THR A 408 1.60 -1.40 -22.80
CA THR A 408 1.64 -2.68 -23.55
C THR A 408 1.15 -2.52 -24.98
N GLU A 409 0.13 -1.69 -25.20
CA GLU A 409 -0.36 -1.34 -26.53
C GLU A 409 0.71 -0.60 -27.34
N ALA A 410 1.33 0.42 -26.73
CA ALA A 410 2.35 1.24 -27.40
C ALA A 410 3.61 0.46 -27.77
N GLN A 411 3.95 -0.60 -27.01
CA GLN A 411 5.16 -1.40 -27.22
C GLN A 411 4.90 -2.75 -27.88
N CYS A 412 3.66 -3.03 -28.30
CA CYS A 412 3.23 -4.34 -28.80
C CYS A 412 3.64 -5.50 -27.87
N TRP A 413 3.55 -5.28 -26.55
CA TRP A 413 3.88 -6.30 -25.56
C TRP A 413 2.73 -7.27 -25.38
N THR A 414 3.06 -8.56 -25.45
CA THR A 414 2.10 -9.64 -25.29
C THR A 414 2.23 -10.23 -23.88
N LEU A 415 1.44 -9.74 -22.92
CA LEU A 415 1.42 -10.30 -21.55
C LEU A 415 0.71 -11.68 -21.49
N GLU A 416 -0.14 -11.99 -22.47
CA GLU A 416 -0.71 -13.32 -22.73
C GLU A 416 -0.65 -13.66 -24.23
N PRO A 417 -0.16 -14.86 -24.63
CA PRO A 417 -0.22 -15.30 -26.02
C PRO A 417 -1.68 -15.45 -26.46
N THR A 418 -2.06 -14.80 -27.55
CA THR A 418 -3.42 -14.78 -28.13
C THR A 418 -3.87 -16.11 -28.76
N GLU A 419 -3.29 -17.25 -28.36
CA GLU A 419 -3.52 -18.55 -29.00
C GLU A 419 -4.97 -19.06 -28.85
N THR A 420 -5.74 -18.52 -27.90
CA THR A 420 -7.15 -18.91 -27.67
C THR A 420 -8.19 -17.81 -27.93
N GLY A 421 -7.80 -16.67 -28.51
CA GLY A 421 -8.74 -15.59 -28.86
C GLY A 421 -9.47 -14.93 -27.69
N GLY A 422 -9.08 -15.23 -26.44
CA GLY A 422 -9.59 -14.58 -25.25
C GLY A 422 -8.81 -13.30 -24.94
N THR A 423 -9.50 -12.29 -24.39
CA THR A 423 -8.89 -11.07 -23.87
C THR A 423 -8.17 -11.35 -22.55
N TRP A 424 -7.06 -10.67 -22.29
CA TRP A 424 -6.33 -10.77 -21.04
C TRP A 424 -7.24 -10.38 -19.87
N TRP A 425 -7.25 -11.16 -18.80
CA TRP A 425 -8.26 -11.00 -17.74
C TRP A 425 -8.19 -9.64 -17.02
N PRO A 426 -7.01 -9.13 -16.59
CA PRO A 426 -6.89 -7.78 -16.03
C PRO A 426 -7.40 -6.69 -16.97
N GLU A 427 -7.14 -6.78 -18.27
CA GLU A 427 -7.66 -5.84 -19.28
C GLU A 427 -9.20 -5.82 -19.28
N SER A 428 -9.81 -7.00 -19.22
CA SER A 428 -11.26 -7.15 -19.19
C SER A 428 -11.86 -6.52 -17.92
N MET A 429 -11.21 -6.69 -16.76
CA MET A 429 -11.64 -6.09 -15.49
C MET A 429 -11.45 -4.56 -15.50
N TYR A 430 -10.36 -4.07 -16.10
CA TYR A 430 -10.14 -2.64 -16.33
C TYR A 430 -11.25 -2.03 -17.17
N ALA A 431 -11.65 -2.69 -18.26
CA ALA A 431 -12.73 -2.23 -19.13
C ALA A 431 -14.07 -2.12 -18.38
N VAL A 432 -14.42 -3.11 -17.56
CA VAL A 432 -15.60 -3.07 -16.70
C VAL A 432 -15.54 -1.87 -15.75
N GLN A 433 -14.44 -1.69 -15.03
CA GLN A 433 -14.30 -0.59 -14.07
C GLN A 433 -14.32 0.78 -14.74
N LYS A 434 -13.73 0.89 -15.94
CA LYS A 434 -13.79 2.11 -16.74
C LYS A 434 -15.23 2.46 -17.11
N ALA A 435 -16.03 1.48 -17.52
CA ALA A 435 -17.46 1.68 -17.81
C ALA A 435 -18.27 2.09 -16.57
N ILE A 436 -17.90 1.61 -15.37
CA ILE A 436 -18.52 2.03 -14.09
C ILE A 436 -18.17 3.50 -13.78
N ALA A 437 -16.91 3.89 -13.99
CA ALA A 437 -16.41 5.22 -13.65
C ALA A 437 -16.76 6.32 -14.67
N GLU A 438 -17.11 5.93 -15.89
CA GLU A 438 -17.48 6.81 -17.01
C GLU A 438 -18.84 6.35 -17.56
N PRO A 439 -19.95 6.52 -16.81
CA PRO A 439 -21.26 6.14 -17.32
C PRO A 439 -21.53 6.91 -18.62
N VAL A 440 -21.86 6.16 -19.67
CA VAL A 440 -22.29 6.72 -20.97
C VAL A 440 -23.54 7.57 -20.72
N GLU A 441 -23.48 8.86 -21.06
CA GLU A 441 -24.62 9.80 -20.97
C GLU A 441 -25.77 9.42 -21.90
#